data_AF-A0A2P4S8J1-F1
#
_entry.id   AF-A0A2P4S8J1-F1
#
_cell.length_a   1.000
_cell.length_b   1.000
_cell.length_c   1.000
_cell.angle_alpha   90.00
_cell.angle_beta   90.00
_cell.angle_gamma   90.00
#
_symmetry.space_group_name_H-M   'P 1'
#
loop_
_entity.id
_entity.type
_entity.pdbx_description
1 polymer ?
#
loop_
_entity_poly.entity_id
_entity_poly.type
_entity_poly.pdbx_seq_one_letter_code
_entity_poly.pdbx_strand_id
1 'polypeptide(L)'
;MLKIASQSLSPLQQNLLKFSLSLRSYSATVQAFQQIAADEPPPKGCALFFAVHGEKTCEYDSLGTLLKTASERPKPFLFKGDHTYPASNPDRPIVILYAEIGTEDFYRFHKLLVRKAEAGEITYVLRHYIAVSIYAQGIAGKSNCPGEAKRKSDLS
;
A
#
# COMPACT_ATOMS: atom_id res chain seq x y z
N MET A 1 -0.03 9.30 -18.27
CA MET A 1 0.85 8.20 -17.78
C MET A 1 1.62 7.52 -18.90
N LEU A 2 1.01 6.94 -19.94
CA LEU A 2 1.74 6.26 -21.03
C LEU A 2 2.78 7.14 -21.75
N LYS A 3 2.48 8.43 -21.95
CA LYS A 3 3.40 9.40 -22.57
C LYS A 3 4.67 9.68 -21.73
N ILE A 4 4.56 9.53 -20.40
CA ILE A 4 5.70 9.72 -19.49
C ILE A 4 6.52 8.42 -19.49
N ALA A 5 5.86 7.27 -19.35
CA ALA A 5 6.52 5.97 -19.40
C ALA A 5 7.28 5.75 -20.73
N SER A 6 6.74 6.23 -21.86
CA SER A 6 7.41 6.11 -23.16
C SER A 6 8.74 6.86 -23.26
N GLN A 7 9.00 7.85 -22.40
CA GLN A 7 10.30 8.56 -22.38
C GLN A 7 11.42 7.67 -21.82
N SER A 8 11.08 6.65 -21.02
CA SER A 8 12.05 5.77 -20.36
C SER A 8 12.08 4.35 -20.94
N LEU A 9 11.23 4.05 -21.94
CA LEU A 9 11.04 2.69 -22.46
C LEU A 9 11.36 2.60 -23.96
N SER A 10 11.97 1.50 -24.37
CA SER A 10 12.18 1.19 -25.79
C SER A 10 10.83 0.97 -26.51
N PRO A 11 10.77 1.12 -27.85
CA PRO A 11 9.53 0.90 -28.61
C PRO A 11 8.89 -0.48 -28.35
N LEU A 12 9.72 -1.52 -28.21
CA LEU A 12 9.25 -2.87 -27.88
C LEU A 12 8.62 -2.94 -26.48
N GLN A 13 9.28 -2.35 -25.47
CA GLN A 13 8.76 -2.30 -24.10
C GLN A 13 7.45 -1.51 -24.02
N GLN A 14 7.29 -0.45 -24.82
CA GLN A 14 6.04 0.30 -24.88
C GLN A 14 4.88 -0.53 -25.43
N ASN A 15 5.12 -1.34 -26.46
CA ASN A 15 4.09 -2.24 -27.00
C ASN A 15 3.73 -3.35 -26.00
N LEU A 16 4.72 -3.91 -25.31
CA LEU A 16 4.49 -4.87 -24.24
C LEU A 16 3.71 -4.27 -23.07
N LEU A 17 4.03 -3.03 -22.67
CA LEU A 17 3.30 -2.31 -21.62
C LEU A 17 1.84 -2.09 -22.02
N LYS A 18 1.57 -1.65 -23.26
CA LYS A 18 0.20 -1.50 -23.78
C LYS A 18 -0.55 -2.82 -23.75
N PHE A 19 0.10 -3.91 -24.16
CA PHE A 19 -0.49 -5.26 -24.13
C PHE A 19 -0.85 -5.69 -22.70
N SER A 20 0.09 -5.55 -21.75
CA SER A 20 -0.14 -5.86 -20.33
C SER A 20 -1.28 -5.03 -19.72
N LEU A 21 -1.38 -3.74 -20.08
CA LEU A 21 -2.47 -2.87 -19.64
C LEU A 21 -3.83 -3.31 -20.21
N SER A 22 -3.89 -3.68 -21.49
CA SER A 22 -5.10 -4.24 -22.10
C SER A 22 -5.55 -5.53 -21.41
N LEU A 23 -4.61 -6.37 -20.99
CA LEU A 23 -4.88 -7.58 -20.20
C LEU A 23 -5.24 -7.31 -18.74
N ARG A 24 -5.08 -6.06 -18.26
CA ARG A 24 -5.30 -5.69 -16.86
C ARG A 24 -4.47 -6.56 -15.89
N SER A 25 -3.25 -6.91 -16.28
CA SER A 25 -2.45 -7.93 -15.60
C SER A 25 -2.12 -7.63 -14.14
N TYR A 26 -2.18 -6.36 -13.73
CA TYR A 26 -1.88 -5.92 -12.36
C TYR A 26 -3.13 -5.64 -11.49
N SER A 27 -4.34 -5.78 -12.04
CA SER A 27 -5.58 -5.43 -11.32
C SER A 27 -5.80 -6.25 -10.06
N ALA A 28 -5.45 -7.54 -10.08
CA ALA A 28 -5.57 -8.40 -8.90
C ALA A 28 -4.64 -7.94 -7.76
N THR A 29 -3.41 -7.53 -8.10
CA THR A 29 -2.46 -6.98 -7.12
C THR A 29 -2.95 -5.65 -6.55
N VAL A 30 -3.50 -4.78 -7.39
CA VAL A 30 -4.11 -3.52 -6.92
C VAL A 30 -5.23 -3.79 -5.92
N GLN A 31 -6.13 -4.73 -6.24
CA GLN A 31 -7.24 -5.09 -5.36
C GLN A 31 -6.74 -5.71 -4.06
N ALA A 32 -5.69 -6.55 -4.09
CA ALA A 32 -5.10 -7.13 -2.89
C ALA A 32 -4.60 -6.05 -1.92
N PHE A 33 -3.96 -4.98 -2.41
CA PHE A 33 -3.58 -3.86 -1.56
C PHE A 33 -4.77 -3.13 -0.93
N GLN A 34 -5.89 -3.01 -1.65
CA GLN A 34 -7.12 -2.44 -1.07
C GLN A 34 -7.66 -3.32 0.08
N GLN A 35 -7.56 -4.65 -0.04
CA GLN A 35 -7.98 -5.56 1.04
C GLN A 35 -7.05 -5.47 2.25
N ILE A 36 -5.73 -5.43 2.02
CA ILE A 36 -4.76 -5.23 3.10
C ILE A 36 -5.04 -3.93 3.87
N ALA A 37 -5.35 -2.85 3.15
CA ALA A 37 -5.72 -1.58 3.78
C ALA A 37 -7.09 -1.63 4.50
N ALA A 38 -8.02 -2.49 4.06
CA ALA A 38 -9.29 -2.72 4.76
C ALA A 38 -9.10 -3.49 6.07
N ASP A 39 -8.18 -4.47 6.10
CA ASP A 39 -7.82 -5.22 7.30
C ASP A 39 -6.98 -4.38 8.28
N GLU A 40 -6.19 -3.44 7.76
CA GLU A 40 -5.42 -2.48 8.54
C GLU A 40 -5.97 -1.05 8.39
N PRO A 41 -7.16 -0.72 8.94
CA PRO A 41 -7.80 0.56 8.68
C PRO A 41 -6.97 1.75 9.20
N PRO A 42 -7.10 2.92 8.55
CA PRO A 42 -6.46 4.15 9.01
C PRO A 42 -6.95 4.57 10.40
N PRO A 43 -6.15 5.32 11.17
CA PRO A 43 -6.63 6.03 12.35
C PRO A 43 -7.81 6.96 12.00
N LYS A 44 -8.67 7.24 12.98
CA LYS A 44 -9.91 8.02 12.78
C LYS A 44 -9.59 9.38 12.14
N GLY A 45 -10.23 9.67 11.00
CA GLY A 45 -10.14 10.96 10.33
C GLY A 45 -8.97 11.13 9.36
N CYS A 46 -8.22 10.07 9.06
CA CYS A 46 -7.06 10.15 8.17
C CYS A 46 -7.26 9.38 6.86
N ALA A 47 -6.91 10.01 5.74
CA ALA A 47 -6.85 9.38 4.42
C ALA A 47 -5.42 8.90 4.06
N LEU A 48 -4.42 9.34 4.82
CA LEU A 48 -3.02 8.97 4.70
C LEU A 48 -2.47 8.68 6.08
N PHE A 49 -1.73 7.59 6.23
CA PHE A 49 -1.10 7.23 7.49
C PHE A 49 0.19 6.44 7.30
N PHE A 50 1.05 6.52 8.31
CA PHE A 50 2.29 5.79 8.43
C PHE A 50 2.08 4.64 9.41
N ALA A 51 2.51 3.45 9.03
CA ALA A 51 2.60 2.30 9.92
C ALA A 51 4.07 1.97 10.16
N VAL A 52 4.48 2.00 11.42
CA VAL A 52 5.82 1.61 11.87
C VAL A 52 5.62 0.47 12.84
N HIS A 53 6.06 -0.75 12.51
CA HIS A 53 6.07 -1.90 13.44
C HIS A 53 4.76 -2.06 14.26
N GLY A 54 3.60 -2.02 13.59
CA GLY A 54 2.27 -2.17 14.19
C GLY A 54 1.60 -0.89 14.69
N GLU A 55 2.37 0.15 15.02
CA GLU A 55 1.83 1.46 15.43
C GLU A 55 1.52 2.33 14.22
N LYS A 56 0.43 3.09 14.30
CA LYS A 56 -0.07 3.92 13.20
C LYS A 56 -0.14 5.39 13.61
N THR A 57 0.31 6.28 12.73
CA THR A 57 0.16 7.72 12.90
C THR A 57 -0.20 8.40 11.59
N CYS A 58 -0.95 9.48 11.64
CA CYS A 58 -1.22 10.34 10.49
C CYS A 58 -0.30 11.57 10.46
N GLU A 59 0.34 11.86 11.59
CA GLU A 59 1.18 13.05 11.76
C GLU A 59 2.63 12.69 11.51
N TYR A 60 3.30 13.54 10.72
CA TYR A 60 4.71 13.34 10.43
C TYR A 60 5.61 13.60 11.65
N ASP A 61 5.23 14.51 12.54
CA ASP A 61 6.05 14.88 13.70
C ASP A 61 6.18 13.73 14.71
N SER A 62 5.13 12.91 14.85
CA SER A 62 5.16 11.71 15.69
C SER A 62 5.85 10.52 15.03
N LEU A 63 6.19 10.59 13.74
CA LEU A 63 6.96 9.54 13.08
C LEU A 63 8.35 9.39 13.73
N GLY A 64 8.97 10.50 14.12
CA GLY A 64 10.30 10.49 14.74
C GLY A 64 10.35 9.76 16.09
N THR A 65 9.28 9.83 16.88
CA THR A 65 9.19 9.10 18.16
C THR A 65 8.92 7.62 17.93
N LEU A 66 8.05 7.28 16.97
CA LEU A 66 7.77 5.89 16.59
C LEU A 66 9.00 5.15 16.04
N LEU A 67 9.88 5.85 15.32
CA LEU A 67 11.13 5.26 14.81
C LEU A 67 12.09 4.88 15.95
N LYS A 68 12.11 5.63 17.05
CA LYS A 68 12.98 5.34 18.21
C LYS A 68 12.52 4.10 18.97
N THR A 69 11.21 3.89 19.08
CA THR A 69 10.60 2.72 19.76
C THR A 69 10.37 1.53 18.82
N ALA A 70 10.81 1.61 17.57
CA ALA A 70 10.57 0.56 16.57
C ALA A 70 11.29 -0.76 16.90
N SER A 71 12.47 -0.70 17.52
CA SER A 71 13.27 -1.88 17.89
C SER A 71 12.61 -2.76 18.94
N GLU A 72 11.70 -2.20 19.75
CA GLU A 72 10.97 -2.92 20.80
C GLU A 72 9.78 -3.73 20.24
N ARG A 73 9.43 -3.50 18.97
CA ARG A 73 8.22 -4.03 18.34
C ARG A 73 8.57 -4.98 17.19
N PRO A 74 7.76 -6.03 16.97
CA PRO A 74 8.01 -6.99 15.90
C PRO A 74 8.01 -6.29 14.54
N LYS A 75 8.93 -6.71 13.67
CA LYS A 75 9.00 -6.21 12.29
C LYS A 75 7.72 -6.59 11.54
N PRO A 76 7.12 -5.66 10.78
CA PRO A 76 5.92 -5.95 10.02
C PRO A 76 6.21 -6.95 8.90
N PHE A 77 5.19 -7.70 8.51
CA PHE A 77 5.27 -8.58 7.35
C PHE A 77 5.28 -7.75 6.05
N LEU A 78 6.26 -8.02 5.18
CA LEU A 78 6.36 -7.41 3.86
C LEU A 78 5.86 -8.40 2.80
N PHE A 79 4.93 -7.94 1.97
CA PHE A 79 4.40 -8.75 0.87
C PHE A 79 5.37 -8.76 -0.30
N LYS A 80 5.38 -9.84 -1.10
CA LYS A 80 6.23 -9.93 -2.30
C LYS A 80 5.96 -8.82 -3.32
N GLY A 81 4.77 -8.24 -3.32
CA GLY A 81 4.39 -7.12 -4.18
C GLY A 81 4.76 -5.74 -3.63
N ASP A 82 5.22 -5.64 -2.38
CA ASP A 82 5.55 -4.37 -1.76
C ASP A 82 6.73 -3.70 -2.50
N HIS A 83 6.53 -2.44 -2.88
CA HIS A 83 7.63 -1.64 -3.44
C HIS A 83 8.49 -1.11 -2.30
N THR A 84 9.72 -1.61 -2.22
CA THR A 84 10.71 -1.22 -1.20
C THR A 84 11.73 -0.27 -1.82
N TYR A 85 11.91 0.89 -1.20
CA TYR A 85 12.94 1.87 -1.60
C TYR A 85 14.30 1.45 -1.01
N PRO A 86 15.43 1.70 -1.71
CA PRO A 86 16.74 1.11 -1.38
C PRO A 86 17.20 1.51 0.04
N ALA A 87 17.94 0.70 0.82
CA ALA A 87 18.61 -0.58 0.57
C ALA A 87 18.57 -1.47 1.83
N SER A 88 18.19 -2.73 1.62
CA SER A 88 18.57 -4.01 2.23
C SER A 88 19.39 -4.07 3.54
N ASN A 89 19.17 -3.20 4.51
CA ASN A 89 19.62 -3.45 5.87
C ASN A 89 18.44 -4.01 6.67
N PRO A 90 18.44 -5.30 7.05
CA PRO A 90 17.38 -5.87 7.85
C PRO A 90 17.24 -5.16 9.20
N ASP A 91 18.27 -4.48 9.70
CA ASP A 91 18.29 -3.86 11.03
C ASP A 91 17.60 -2.49 11.08
N ARG A 92 17.21 -1.93 9.93
CA ARG A 92 16.54 -0.62 9.88
C ARG A 92 15.05 -0.73 10.24
N PRO A 93 14.48 0.29 10.91
CA PRO A 93 13.06 0.35 11.15
C PRO A 93 12.29 0.43 9.83
N ILE A 94 11.23 -0.36 9.72
CA ILE A 94 10.37 -0.41 8.54
C ILE A 94 9.23 0.59 8.71
N VAL A 95 9.09 1.48 7.72
CA VAL A 95 8.01 2.45 7.62
C VAL A 95 7.18 2.14 6.39
N ILE A 96 5.90 1.86 6.60
CA ILE A 96 4.92 1.61 5.54
C ILE A 96 4.06 2.86 5.40
N LEU A 97 4.05 3.48 4.23
CA LEU A 97 3.12 4.55 3.89
C LEU A 97 1.87 3.96 3.24
N TYR A 98 0.73 4.20 3.87
CA TYR A 98 -0.57 3.97 3.27
C TYR A 98 -1.11 5.29 2.73
N ALA A 99 -1.26 5.38 1.40
CA ALA A 99 -1.69 6.61 0.76
C ALA A 99 -2.38 6.38 -0.58
N GLU A 100 -3.22 7.35 -0.97
CA GLU A 100 -3.75 7.44 -2.33
C GLU A 100 -2.76 8.14 -3.26
N ILE A 101 -2.31 7.41 -4.28
CA ILE A 101 -1.40 7.93 -5.30
C ILE A 101 -2.11 9.01 -6.11
N GLY A 102 -1.46 10.18 -6.23
CA GLY A 102 -1.97 11.32 -7.00
C GLY A 102 -2.43 12.48 -6.13
N THR A 103 -2.49 12.30 -4.81
CA THR A 103 -2.75 13.38 -3.86
C THR A 103 -1.48 14.21 -3.59
N GLU A 104 -1.66 15.48 -3.21
CA GLU A 104 -0.53 16.37 -2.85
C GLU A 104 0.20 15.88 -1.61
N ASP A 105 -0.55 15.42 -0.60
CA ASP A 105 0.00 14.86 0.63
C ASP A 105 0.85 13.62 0.36
N PHE A 106 0.39 12.72 -0.53
CA PHE A 106 1.21 11.59 -0.98
C PHE A 106 2.53 12.08 -1.55
N TYR A 107 2.52 13.02 -2.49
CA TYR A 107 3.75 13.51 -3.12
C TYR A 107 4.72 14.11 -2.10
N ARG A 108 4.22 14.90 -1.15
CA ARG A 108 5.01 15.55 -0.10
C ARG A 108 5.68 14.50 0.80
N PHE A 109 4.90 13.59 1.38
CA PHE A 109 5.44 12.60 2.32
C PHE A 109 6.27 11.53 1.64
N HIS A 110 5.88 11.13 0.43
CA HIS A 110 6.65 10.20 -0.39
C HIS A 110 8.09 10.68 -0.58
N LYS A 111 8.30 11.94 -0.98
CA LYS A 111 9.66 12.50 -1.14
C LYS A 111 10.47 12.50 0.15
N LEU A 112 9.82 12.85 1.28
CA LEU A 112 10.49 12.88 2.58
C LEU A 112 10.96 11.49 2.99
N LEU A 113 10.11 10.46 2.80
CA LEU A 113 10.45 9.08 3.12
C LEU A 113 11.50 8.50 2.18
N VAL A 114 11.46 8.82 0.89
CA VAL A 114 12.52 8.43 -0.07
C VAL A 114 13.87 8.99 0.37
N ARG A 115 13.95 10.28 0.72
CA ARG A 115 15.20 10.89 1.22
C ARG A 115 15.72 10.21 2.48
N LYS A 116 14.83 9.86 3.41
CA LYS A 116 15.20 9.13 4.64
C LYS A 116 15.68 7.71 4.35
N ALA A 117 15.07 7.03 3.38
CA ALA A 117 15.49 5.70 2.94
C ALA A 117 16.86 5.75 2.25
N GLU A 118 17.08 6.73 1.37
CA GLU A 118 18.36 6.97 0.69
C GLU A 118 19.47 7.34 1.69
N ALA A 119 19.16 8.14 2.72
CA ALA A 119 20.07 8.43 3.83
C ALA A 119 20.36 7.21 4.73
N GLY A 120 19.59 6.13 4.56
CA GLY A 120 19.76 4.89 5.31
C GLY A 120 19.22 4.92 6.73
N GLU A 121 18.29 5.82 7.03
CA GLU A 121 17.63 5.91 8.34
C GLU A 121 16.50 4.87 8.48
N ILE A 122 15.80 4.57 7.38
CA ILE A 122 14.60 3.73 7.39
C ILE A 122 14.57 2.78 6.19
N THR A 123 13.78 1.71 6.30
CA THR A 123 13.30 0.93 5.16
C THR A 123 11.90 1.41 4.82
N TYR A 124 11.75 2.07 3.66
CA TYR A 124 10.48 2.65 3.24
C TYR A 124 9.72 1.72 2.28
N VAL A 125 8.45 1.47 2.59
CA VAL A 125 7.52 0.66 1.80
C VAL A 125 6.28 1.49 1.47
N LEU A 126 5.84 1.44 0.21
CA LEU A 126 4.60 2.08 -0.23
C LEU A 126 3.49 1.03 -0.40
N ARG A 127 2.35 1.24 0.26
CA ARG A 127 1.10 0.51 0.01
C ARG A 127 0.03 1.51 -0.43
N HIS A 128 -0.39 1.39 -1.68
CA HIS A 128 -1.40 2.30 -2.21
C HIS A 128 -2.80 1.82 -1.84
N TYR A 129 -3.69 2.75 -1.49
CA TYR A 129 -5.11 2.44 -1.32
C TYR A 129 -5.96 3.65 -1.69
N ILE A 130 -7.25 3.42 -1.93
CA ILE A 130 -8.20 4.52 -2.13
C ILE A 130 -8.93 4.70 -0.81
N ALA A 131 -8.77 5.87 -0.20
CA ALA A 131 -9.53 6.19 1.00
C ALA A 131 -10.98 6.42 0.57
N VAL A 132 -11.84 5.43 0.84
CA VAL A 132 -13.27 5.59 0.60
C VAL A 132 -13.74 6.73 1.51
N SER A 133 -14.07 7.86 0.90
CA SER A 133 -14.62 9.01 1.60
C SER A 133 -15.76 8.54 2.51
N ILE A 134 -15.77 9.07 3.73
CA ILE A 134 -16.71 8.75 4.82
C ILE A 134 -18.18 8.90 4.40
N TYR A 135 -18.47 9.53 3.25
CA TYR A 135 -19.80 9.57 2.63
C TYR A 135 -20.30 8.24 2.05
N ALA A 136 -19.45 7.23 1.83
CA ALA A 136 -19.87 5.92 1.30
C ALA A 136 -20.10 4.85 2.38
N GLN A 137 -19.86 5.14 3.66
CA GLN A 137 -20.24 4.24 4.76
C GLN A 137 -21.76 4.04 4.87
N GLY A 138 -22.56 4.80 4.11
CA GLY A 138 -24.00 4.58 3.93
C GLY A 138 -24.40 3.49 2.91
N ILE A 139 -23.46 2.88 2.17
CA ILE A 139 -23.79 1.86 1.13
C ILE A 139 -23.15 0.48 1.42
N ALA A 140 -22.36 0.34 2.48
CA ALA A 140 -21.80 -0.95 2.92
C ALA A 140 -22.81 -1.83 3.67
N GLY A 141 -24.06 -1.87 3.19
CA GLY A 141 -25.14 -2.70 3.68
C GLY A 141 -25.75 -3.50 2.52
N LYS A 142 -25.03 -4.55 2.08
CA LYS A 142 -25.42 -5.68 1.20
C LYS A 142 -24.53 -5.81 -0.05
N SER A 143 -23.38 -6.45 0.11
CA SER A 143 -22.82 -7.30 -0.95
C SER A 143 -22.89 -8.75 -0.45
N ASN A 144 -24.09 -9.32 -0.53
CA ASN A 144 -24.26 -10.77 -0.46
C ASN A 144 -23.81 -11.32 -1.82
N CYS A 145 -22.61 -11.87 -1.91
CA CYS A 145 -22.16 -12.62 -3.08
C CYS A 145 -22.93 -13.94 -3.15
N PRO A 146 -23.75 -14.20 -4.18
CA PRO A 146 -24.45 -15.48 -4.31
C PRO A 146 -23.51 -16.46 -5.03
N GLY A 147 -23.08 -17.52 -4.34
CA GLY A 147 -22.30 -18.56 -5.00
C GLY A 147 -21.55 -19.56 -4.13
N GLU A 148 -22.13 -20.04 -3.01
CA GLU A 148 -21.67 -21.31 -2.41
C GLU A 148 -22.78 -22.35 -2.51
N ALA A 149 -22.71 -23.16 -3.57
CA ALA A 149 -23.49 -24.37 -3.70
C ALA A 149 -23.02 -25.38 -2.62
N LYS A 150 -23.80 -25.52 -1.56
CA LYS A 150 -23.63 -26.60 -0.56
C LYS A 150 -23.80 -27.96 -1.25
N ARG A 151 -22.69 -28.68 -1.42
CA ARG A 151 -22.70 -30.12 -1.67
C ARG A 151 -22.95 -30.83 -0.33
N LYS A 152 -24.19 -31.23 -0.07
CA LYS A 152 -24.52 -32.10 1.08
C LYS A 152 -23.97 -33.50 0.81
N SER A 153 -23.27 -34.02 1.81
CA SER A 153 -22.87 -35.41 1.96
C SER A 153 -24.07 -36.24 2.44
N ASP A 154 -24.54 -37.17 1.61
CA ASP A 154 -25.39 -38.27 2.04
C ASP A 154 -24.49 -39.43 2.45
N LEU A 155 -24.47 -39.74 3.75
CA LEU A 155 -24.03 -41.02 4.28
C LEU A 155 -24.79 -41.31 5.57
N SER A 156 -25.93 -41.98 5.44
CA SER A 156 -26.55 -42.90 6.43
C SER A 156 -27.71 -43.62 5.75
#